data_AF-A0A2N0NHE6-F1
#
_entry.id   AF-A0A2N0NHE6-F1
#
_cell.length_a   1.000
_cell.length_b   1.000
_cell.length_c   1.000
_cell.angle_alpha   90.00
_cell.angle_beta   90.00
_cell.angle_gamma   90.00
#
_symmetry.space_group_name_H-M   'P 1'
#
loop_
_entity.id
_entity.type
_entity.pdbx_description
1 polymer ?
#
loop_
_entity_poly.entity_id
_entity_poly.type
_entity_poly.pdbx_seq_one_letter_code
_entity_poly.pdbx_strand_id
1 'polypeptide(L)'
;NKRGVYTFIDLQRAKKLGLDIQLIQDGKPNALIYDREARIPGTVIFGEYVHFLFNIKNQGGVAGRVAKRVLNTLWGALCQRKRNYKTLTTDQTDPFKFPEGHTLDSIVPVGSDQWRFQFTNPGSPFKGEYPRIAPFLLAHGRKTTSELLEPYKDKVRRIHTDGFILEEQPSSPTLITCPENASKALKALKFETAGYCHVKNANKVIWT
;
A
#
# COMPACT_ATOMS: atom_id res chain seq x y z
N ASN A 1 -3.74 3.72 13.21
CA ASN A 1 -4.92 3.82 12.32
C ASN A 1 -5.96 4.72 12.99
N LYS A 2 -6.43 5.80 12.34
CA LYS A 2 -7.38 6.76 12.95
C LYS A 2 -8.73 6.15 13.35
N ARG A 3 -9.10 5.01 12.78
CA ARG A 3 -10.39 4.33 13.03
C ARG A 3 -10.31 3.19 14.03
N GLY A 4 -9.12 2.88 14.58
CA GLY A 4 -8.96 1.76 15.52
C GLY A 4 -9.16 0.36 14.92
N VAL A 5 -9.31 0.23 13.60
CA VAL A 5 -9.53 -1.07 12.93
C VAL A 5 -8.20 -1.64 12.42
N TYR A 6 -7.87 -2.87 12.77
CA TYR A 6 -6.59 -3.49 12.40
C TYR A 6 -6.80 -4.88 11.84
N THR A 7 -5.93 -5.32 10.92
CA THR A 7 -5.92 -6.73 10.52
C THR A 7 -5.29 -7.58 11.62
N PHE A 8 -5.58 -8.88 11.62
CA PHE A 8 -4.90 -9.82 12.51
C PHE A 8 -3.37 -9.77 12.37
N ILE A 9 -2.84 -9.50 11.18
CA ILE A 9 -1.39 -9.36 10.92
C ILE A 9 -0.82 -8.16 11.67
N ASP A 10 -1.50 -7.01 11.62
CA ASP A 10 -1.09 -5.81 12.34
C ASP A 10 -1.13 -6.07 13.87
N LEU A 11 -2.19 -6.72 14.36
CA LEU A 11 -2.33 -7.07 15.79
C LEU A 11 -1.26 -8.05 16.27
N GLN A 12 -0.94 -9.08 15.48
CA GLN A 12 0.17 -9.99 15.79
C GLN A 12 1.50 -9.26 15.87
N ARG A 13 1.76 -8.32 14.95
CA ARG A 13 2.99 -7.53 14.99
C ARG A 13 3.03 -6.62 16.21
N ALA A 14 1.92 -5.96 16.55
CA ALA A 14 1.81 -5.13 17.74
C ALA A 14 2.11 -5.91 19.03
N LYS A 15 1.58 -7.14 19.18
CA LYS A 15 1.90 -8.02 20.31
C LYS A 15 3.39 -8.33 20.40
N LYS A 16 4.03 -8.66 19.26
CA LYS A 16 5.48 -8.92 19.22
C LYS A 16 6.32 -7.70 19.63
N LEU A 17 5.82 -6.50 19.35
CA LEU A 17 6.46 -5.23 19.75
C LEU A 17 6.18 -4.85 21.21
N GLY A 18 5.47 -5.68 21.98
CA GLY A 18 5.12 -5.40 23.37
C GLY A 18 4.07 -4.30 23.55
N LEU A 19 3.28 -4.00 22.51
CA LEU A 19 2.23 -2.99 22.60
C LEU A 19 0.98 -3.56 23.29
N ASP A 20 0.36 -2.75 24.14
CA ASP A 20 -0.94 -3.07 24.73
C ASP A 20 -2.06 -2.99 23.68
N ILE A 21 -3.00 -3.92 23.74
CA ILE A 21 -4.11 -4.02 22.78
C ILE A 21 -5.40 -4.17 23.57
N GLN A 22 -6.24 -3.13 23.48
CA GLN A 22 -7.55 -3.09 24.10
C GLN A 22 -8.64 -3.22 23.04
N LEU A 23 -9.62 -4.07 23.32
CA LEU A 23 -10.78 -4.25 22.45
C LEU A 23 -11.77 -3.10 22.68
N ILE A 24 -12.26 -2.50 21.60
CA ILE A 24 -13.29 -1.46 21.66
C ILE A 24 -14.63 -2.11 22.07
N GLN A 25 -15.22 -1.60 23.15
CA GLN A 25 -16.48 -2.07 23.75
C GLN A 25 -17.53 -0.94 23.70
N ASP A 26 -18.04 -0.63 22.51
CA ASP A 26 -19.04 0.43 22.27
C ASP A 26 -20.44 -0.12 21.92
N GLY A 27 -20.66 -1.42 22.13
CA GLY A 27 -21.90 -2.12 21.81
C GLY A 27 -22.12 -2.39 20.31
N LYS A 28 -21.15 -2.08 19.44
CA LYS A 28 -21.22 -2.35 18.00
C LYS A 28 -20.39 -3.58 17.63
N PRO A 29 -20.65 -4.20 16.45
CA PRO A 29 -19.75 -5.21 15.91
C PRO A 29 -18.33 -4.67 15.77
N ASN A 30 -17.36 -5.33 16.42
CA ASN A 30 -15.99 -4.85 16.55
C ASN A 30 -14.96 -5.71 15.79
N ALA A 31 -15.40 -6.78 15.13
CA ALA A 31 -14.54 -7.66 14.34
C ALA A 31 -15.24 -8.13 13.06
N LEU A 32 -14.45 -8.27 11.98
CA LEU A 32 -14.84 -8.99 10.77
C LEU A 32 -14.00 -10.25 10.69
N ILE A 33 -14.65 -11.41 10.87
CA ILE A 33 -14.00 -12.71 10.91
C ILE A 33 -14.23 -13.42 9.56
N TYR A 34 -13.18 -14.03 9.03
CA TYR A 34 -13.23 -14.85 7.84
C TYR A 34 -13.04 -16.30 8.25
N ASP A 35 -14.07 -17.12 8.08
CA ASP A 35 -14.04 -18.53 8.44
C ASP A 35 -12.96 -19.30 7.69
N ARG A 36 -12.45 -20.35 8.32
CA ARG A 36 -11.34 -21.13 7.74
C ARG A 36 -11.69 -21.71 6.37
N GLU A 37 -12.92 -22.17 6.21
CA GLU A 37 -13.44 -22.79 4.99
C GLU A 37 -13.69 -21.76 3.87
N ALA A 38 -13.93 -20.50 4.23
CA ALA A 38 -14.13 -19.40 3.28
C ALA A 38 -12.82 -18.71 2.84
N ARG A 39 -11.65 -19.24 3.26
CA ARG A 39 -10.34 -18.67 2.94
C ARG A 39 -9.59 -19.53 1.94
N ILE A 40 -9.06 -18.89 0.91
CA ILE A 40 -8.16 -19.51 -0.07
C ILE A 40 -6.74 -18.96 0.18
N PRO A 41 -5.71 -19.81 0.29
CA PRO A 41 -4.34 -19.35 0.44
C PRO A 41 -3.91 -18.48 -0.75
N GLY A 42 -3.25 -17.35 -0.47
CA GLY A 42 -2.78 -16.44 -1.54
C GLY A 42 -1.77 -17.09 -2.49
N THR A 43 -1.01 -18.09 -2.04
CA THR A 43 -0.11 -18.88 -2.89
C THR A 43 -0.86 -19.70 -3.93
N VAL A 44 -2.08 -20.15 -3.62
CA VAL A 44 -2.92 -20.87 -4.59
C VAL A 44 -3.46 -19.91 -5.65
N ILE A 45 -3.88 -18.71 -5.27
CA ILE A 45 -4.43 -17.72 -6.20
C ILE A 45 -3.32 -17.07 -7.06
N PHE A 46 -2.21 -16.68 -6.44
CA PHE A 46 -1.20 -15.82 -7.07
C PHE A 46 0.14 -16.51 -7.34
N GLY A 47 0.36 -17.74 -6.85
CA GLY A 47 1.66 -18.41 -6.92
C GLY A 47 2.16 -18.58 -8.36
N GLU A 48 1.37 -19.28 -9.18
CA GLU A 48 1.69 -19.50 -10.60
C GLU A 48 1.78 -18.19 -11.38
N TYR A 49 0.86 -17.25 -11.14
CA TYR A 49 0.88 -15.94 -11.76
C TYR A 49 2.18 -15.17 -11.48
N VAL A 50 2.59 -15.12 -10.21
CA VAL A 50 3.81 -14.42 -9.80
C VAL A 50 5.03 -15.16 -10.35
N HIS A 51 5.08 -16.48 -10.24
CA HIS A 51 6.20 -17.28 -10.74
C HIS A 51 6.41 -17.09 -12.24
N PHE A 52 5.35 -17.25 -13.03
CA PHE A 52 5.38 -17.08 -14.48
C PHE A 52 5.88 -15.70 -14.90
N LEU A 53 5.26 -14.64 -14.38
CA LEU A 53 5.62 -13.27 -14.77
C LEU A 53 6.99 -12.86 -14.23
N PHE A 54 7.39 -13.35 -13.05
CA PHE A 54 8.70 -13.05 -12.51
C PHE A 54 9.82 -13.68 -13.33
N ASN A 55 9.60 -14.88 -13.87
CA ASN A 55 10.53 -15.52 -14.80
C ASN A 55 10.70 -14.69 -16.08
N ILE A 56 9.59 -14.21 -16.68
CA ILE A 56 9.65 -13.32 -17.85
C ILE A 56 10.32 -11.99 -17.51
N LYS A 57 9.99 -11.38 -16.36
CA LYS A 57 10.65 -10.17 -15.86
C LYS A 57 12.18 -10.33 -15.88
N ASN A 58 12.67 -11.47 -15.40
CA ASN A 58 14.10 -11.72 -15.24
C ASN A 58 14.84 -11.97 -16.55
N GLN A 59 14.14 -12.28 -17.65
CA GLN A 59 14.73 -12.34 -18.99
C GLN A 59 15.10 -10.94 -19.54
N GLY A 60 14.51 -9.88 -18.99
CA GLY A 60 14.78 -8.50 -19.41
C GLY A 60 14.07 -8.09 -20.71
N GLY A 61 14.59 -7.06 -21.38
CA GLY A 61 14.04 -6.56 -22.64
C GLY A 61 12.63 -5.94 -22.52
N VAL A 62 11.89 -5.92 -23.65
CA VAL A 62 10.52 -5.39 -23.70
C VAL A 62 9.57 -6.27 -22.90
N ALA A 63 9.62 -7.58 -23.08
CA ALA A 63 8.77 -8.54 -22.37
C ALA A 63 8.96 -8.44 -20.85
N GLY A 64 10.20 -8.36 -20.37
CA GLY A 64 10.47 -8.22 -18.94
C GLY A 64 9.93 -6.91 -18.34
N ARG A 65 9.99 -5.79 -19.08
CA ARG A 65 9.38 -4.51 -18.66
C ARG A 65 7.85 -4.60 -18.57
N VAL A 66 7.21 -5.27 -19.53
CA VAL A 66 5.76 -5.50 -19.51
C VAL A 66 5.37 -6.39 -18.34
N ALA A 67 6.07 -7.52 -18.13
CA ALA A 67 5.81 -8.43 -17.01
C ALA A 67 5.94 -7.73 -15.65
N LYS A 68 6.98 -6.89 -15.46
CA LYS A 68 7.14 -6.06 -14.27
C LYS A 68 5.95 -5.12 -14.05
N ARG A 69 5.48 -4.45 -15.12
CA ARG A 69 4.33 -3.54 -15.04
C ARG A 69 3.08 -4.29 -14.60
N VAL A 70 2.80 -5.44 -15.21
CA VAL A 70 1.65 -6.28 -14.89
C VAL A 70 1.68 -6.72 -13.42
N LEU A 71 2.81 -7.26 -12.95
CA LEU A 71 3.03 -7.62 -11.53
C LEU A 71 2.73 -6.46 -10.58
N ASN A 72 3.26 -5.27 -10.87
CA ASN A 72 3.11 -4.09 -10.01
C ASN A 72 1.67 -3.55 -9.99
N THR A 73 0.90 -3.75 -11.06
CA THR A 73 -0.47 -3.23 -11.18
C THR A 73 -1.55 -4.16 -10.61
N LEU A 74 -1.25 -5.44 -10.39
CA LEU A 74 -2.25 -6.43 -9.99
C LEU A 74 -3.03 -6.02 -8.73
N TRP A 75 -2.34 -5.71 -7.64
CA TRP A 75 -3.01 -5.39 -6.37
C TRP A 75 -3.85 -4.11 -6.49
N GLY A 76 -3.37 -3.14 -7.28
CA GLY A 76 -4.10 -1.90 -7.58
C GLY A 76 -5.38 -2.16 -8.39
N ALA A 77 -5.33 -3.10 -9.33
CA ALA A 77 -6.50 -3.54 -10.10
C ALA A 77 -7.53 -4.26 -9.22
N LEU A 78 -7.09 -5.20 -8.36
CA LEU A 78 -7.97 -5.92 -7.43
C LEU A 78 -8.71 -4.99 -6.47
N CYS A 79 -8.07 -3.87 -6.12
CA CYS A 79 -8.59 -2.91 -5.12
C CYS A 79 -9.10 -1.62 -5.76
N GLN A 80 -9.34 -1.62 -7.08
CA GLN A 80 -9.67 -0.41 -7.81
C GLN A 80 -11.02 0.15 -7.34
N ARG A 81 -11.00 1.40 -6.87
CA ARG A 81 -12.22 2.12 -6.50
C ARG A 81 -13.04 2.48 -7.73
N LYS A 82 -14.35 2.34 -7.60
CA LYS A 82 -15.32 2.84 -8.57
C LYS A 82 -15.58 4.30 -8.24
N ARG A 83 -14.91 5.18 -8.97
CA ARG A 83 -15.03 6.64 -8.85
C ARG A 83 -15.68 7.17 -10.12
N ASN A 84 -16.68 8.02 -9.95
CA ASN A 84 -17.30 8.73 -11.05
C ASN A 84 -16.73 10.14 -11.09
N TYR A 85 -16.30 10.57 -12.27
CA TYR A 85 -15.74 11.90 -12.48
C TYR A 85 -16.69 12.67 -13.37
N LYS A 86 -17.01 13.90 -12.97
CA LYS A 86 -17.67 14.87 -13.85
C LYS A 86 -16.81 16.13 -13.87
N THR A 87 -16.49 16.61 -15.06
CA THR A 87 -15.77 17.87 -15.26
C THR A 87 -16.81 18.93 -15.60
N LEU A 88 -16.77 20.05 -14.88
CA LEU A 88 -17.58 21.24 -15.17
C LEU A 88 -16.67 22.38 -15.62
N THR A 89 -17.20 23.20 -16.51
CA THR A 89 -16.53 24.37 -17.07
C THR A 89 -17.35 25.63 -16.79
N THR A 90 -16.70 26.80 -16.80
CA THR A 90 -17.37 28.09 -16.48
C THR A 90 -18.46 28.48 -17.48
N ASP A 91 -18.37 28.01 -18.72
CA ASP A 91 -19.33 28.25 -19.81
C ASP A 91 -20.56 27.32 -19.76
N GLN A 92 -20.61 26.39 -18.79
CA GLN A 92 -21.70 25.43 -18.68
C GLN A 92 -22.97 26.10 -18.13
N THR A 93 -24.00 26.24 -18.97
CA THR A 93 -25.27 26.89 -18.64
C THR A 93 -26.29 25.95 -17.99
N ASP A 94 -26.19 24.65 -18.26
CA ASP A 94 -27.10 23.66 -17.69
C ASP A 94 -26.82 23.42 -16.20
N PRO A 95 -27.85 23.41 -15.33
CA PRO A 95 -27.67 23.15 -13.91
C PRO A 95 -27.12 21.75 -13.68
N PHE A 96 -25.99 21.68 -12.98
CA PHE A 96 -25.34 20.42 -12.66
C PHE A 96 -26.21 19.55 -11.74
N LYS A 97 -26.57 18.36 -12.21
CA LYS A 97 -27.26 17.36 -11.41
C LYS A 97 -26.27 16.42 -10.73
N PHE A 98 -26.28 16.48 -9.39
CA PHE A 98 -25.56 15.54 -8.55
C PHE A 98 -26.08 14.12 -8.80
N PRO A 99 -25.18 13.13 -8.99
CA PRO A 99 -25.61 11.76 -9.16
C PRO A 99 -26.25 11.24 -7.86
N GLU A 100 -27.50 10.78 -7.98
CA GLU A 100 -28.25 10.25 -6.84
C GLU A 100 -27.56 9.03 -6.22
N GLY A 101 -27.67 8.87 -4.90
CA GLY A 101 -27.03 7.78 -4.15
C GLY A 101 -25.49 7.84 -4.09
N HIS A 102 -24.87 8.93 -4.56
CA HIS A 102 -23.43 9.12 -4.50
C HIS A 102 -23.03 10.20 -3.49
N THR A 103 -21.85 10.01 -2.91
CA THR A 103 -21.19 11.00 -2.07
C THR A 103 -20.15 11.74 -2.89
N LEU A 104 -20.10 13.08 -2.75
CA LEU A 104 -19.01 13.90 -3.28
C LEU A 104 -17.76 13.68 -2.41
N ASP A 105 -16.69 13.16 -3.03
CA ASP A 105 -15.41 12.92 -2.36
C ASP A 105 -14.51 14.16 -2.38
N SER A 106 -14.43 14.84 -3.52
CA SER A 106 -13.53 15.98 -3.72
C SER A 106 -13.90 16.79 -4.95
N ILE A 107 -13.49 18.06 -4.95
CA ILE A 107 -13.50 18.96 -6.10
C ILE A 107 -12.05 19.35 -6.36
N VAL A 108 -11.57 19.14 -7.59
CA VAL A 108 -10.18 19.43 -7.97
C VAL A 108 -10.19 20.40 -9.15
N PRO A 109 -9.55 21.57 -9.05
CA PRO A 109 -9.41 22.46 -10.21
C PRO A 109 -8.52 21.79 -11.27
N VAL A 110 -8.94 21.86 -12.53
CA VAL A 110 -8.23 21.32 -13.69
C VAL A 110 -8.04 22.48 -14.68
N GLY A 111 -6.97 23.24 -14.53
CA GLY A 111 -6.75 24.47 -15.30
C GLY A 111 -7.43 25.69 -14.66
N SER A 112 -7.60 26.76 -15.44
CA SER A 112 -8.17 28.03 -14.99
C SER A 112 -9.69 27.98 -14.80
N ASP A 113 -10.38 27.26 -15.69
CA ASP A 113 -11.83 27.39 -15.88
C ASP A 113 -12.58 26.06 -15.79
N GLN A 114 -11.93 25.01 -15.26
CA GLN A 114 -12.55 23.70 -15.10
C GLN A 114 -12.37 23.14 -13.69
N TRP A 115 -13.38 22.41 -13.23
CA TRP A 115 -13.36 21.67 -11.97
C TRP A 115 -13.79 20.24 -12.18
N ARG A 116 -12.99 19.31 -11.69
CA ARG A 116 -13.31 17.89 -11.67
C ARG A 116 -13.91 17.51 -10.33
N PHE A 117 -15.17 17.13 -10.35
CA PHE A 117 -15.89 16.57 -9.23
C PHE A 117 -15.70 15.05 -9.21
N GLN A 118 -15.35 14.52 -8.05
CA GLN A 118 -15.19 13.09 -7.82
C GLN A 118 -16.31 12.58 -6.92
N PHE A 119 -17.00 11.54 -7.36
CA PHE A 119 -18.12 10.92 -6.64
C PHE A 119 -17.89 9.43 -6.41
N THR A 120 -18.50 8.90 -5.36
CA THR A 120 -18.52 7.46 -5.05
C THR A 120 -19.89 7.01 -4.60
N ASN A 121 -20.33 5.84 -5.05
CA ASN A 121 -21.50 5.17 -4.51
C ASN A 121 -21.07 4.33 -3.29
N PRO A 122 -21.51 4.65 -2.06
CA PRO A 122 -21.16 3.88 -0.87
C PRO A 122 -21.60 2.41 -0.92
N GLY A 123 -22.67 2.10 -1.65
CA GLY A 123 -23.16 0.73 -1.86
C GLY A 123 -22.35 -0.08 -2.87
N SER A 124 -21.57 0.57 -3.74
CA SER A 124 -20.68 -0.09 -4.71
C SER A 124 -19.37 0.70 -4.91
N PRO A 125 -18.50 0.73 -3.88
CA PRO A 125 -17.33 1.62 -3.89
C PRO A 125 -16.14 1.08 -4.69
N PHE A 126 -16.19 -0.17 -5.16
CA PHE A 126 -15.11 -0.84 -5.88
C PHE A 126 -15.59 -1.39 -7.23
N LYS A 127 -14.67 -1.52 -8.19
CA LYS A 127 -14.98 -2.05 -9.52
C LYS A 127 -15.05 -3.58 -9.56
N GLY A 128 -14.28 -4.26 -8.72
CA GLY A 128 -14.19 -5.72 -8.68
C GLY A 128 -14.63 -6.30 -7.34
N GLU A 129 -14.57 -7.63 -7.24
CA GLU A 129 -15.13 -8.41 -6.13
C GLU A 129 -14.16 -8.64 -4.96
N TYR A 130 -12.86 -8.37 -5.18
CA TYR A 130 -11.80 -8.71 -4.23
C TYR A 130 -11.14 -7.52 -3.49
N PRO A 131 -11.79 -6.35 -3.27
CA PRO A 131 -11.12 -5.22 -2.62
C PRO A 131 -10.77 -5.49 -1.15
N ARG A 132 -11.41 -6.50 -0.54
CA ARG A 132 -11.16 -6.91 0.85
C ARG A 132 -9.77 -7.49 1.07
N ILE A 133 -9.04 -7.83 0.01
CA ILE A 133 -7.66 -8.32 0.12
C ILE A 133 -6.66 -7.19 0.45
N ALA A 134 -6.99 -5.94 0.12
CA ALA A 134 -6.09 -4.79 0.22
C ALA A 134 -5.48 -4.61 1.63
N PRO A 135 -6.27 -4.62 2.71
CA PRO A 135 -5.74 -4.45 4.07
C PRO A 135 -4.71 -5.51 4.42
N PHE A 136 -4.91 -6.76 3.99
CA PHE A 136 -4.02 -7.88 4.27
C PHE A 136 -2.72 -7.81 3.47
N LEU A 137 -2.78 -7.46 2.18
CA LEU A 137 -1.57 -7.24 1.37
C LEU A 137 -0.69 -6.14 1.96
N LEU A 138 -1.31 -5.01 2.33
CA LEU A 138 -0.60 -3.88 2.93
C LEU A 138 -0.07 -4.22 4.32
N ALA A 139 -0.82 -4.96 5.14
CA ALA A 139 -0.37 -5.40 6.46
C ALA A 139 0.81 -6.37 6.37
N HIS A 140 0.81 -7.28 5.40
CA HIS A 140 1.97 -8.15 5.13
C HIS A 140 3.21 -7.35 4.75
N GLY A 141 3.08 -6.37 3.85
CA GLY A 141 4.19 -5.48 3.49
C GLY A 141 4.75 -4.73 4.69
N ARG A 142 3.87 -4.07 5.47
CA ARG A 142 4.26 -3.36 6.69
C ARG A 142 4.92 -4.26 7.72
N LYS A 143 4.36 -5.45 7.96
CA LYS A 143 4.94 -6.44 8.89
C LYS A 143 6.34 -6.84 8.45
N THR A 144 6.53 -7.14 7.16
CA THR A 144 7.84 -7.54 6.61
C THR A 144 8.87 -6.44 6.83
N THR A 145 8.55 -5.19 6.46
CA THR A 145 9.44 -4.04 6.70
C THR A 145 9.70 -3.81 8.19
N SER A 146 8.66 -3.95 9.03
CA SER A 146 8.78 -3.76 10.48
C SER A 146 9.65 -4.83 11.14
N GLU A 147 9.53 -6.10 10.76
CA GLU A 147 10.37 -7.19 11.29
C GLU A 147 11.82 -7.03 10.84
N LEU A 148 12.04 -6.64 9.58
CA LEU A 148 13.38 -6.39 9.03
C LEU A 148 14.11 -5.24 9.75
N LEU A 149 13.40 -4.14 10.03
CA LEU A 149 14.03 -2.91 10.53
C LEU A 149 14.04 -2.80 12.06
N GLU A 150 13.36 -3.70 12.78
CA GLU A 150 13.30 -3.67 14.25
C GLU A 150 14.67 -3.64 14.93
N PRO A 151 15.67 -4.45 14.51
CA PRO A 151 17.02 -4.39 15.08
C PRO A 151 17.73 -3.04 14.86
N TYR A 152 17.30 -2.26 13.87
CA TYR A 152 17.95 -1.04 13.42
C TYR A 152 17.06 0.20 13.59
N LYS A 153 16.00 0.12 14.41
CA LYS A 153 14.97 1.16 14.54
C LYS A 153 15.54 2.56 14.80
N ASP A 154 16.61 2.66 15.59
CA ASP A 154 17.26 3.93 15.94
C ASP A 154 18.09 4.52 14.80
N LYS A 155 18.41 3.72 13.78
CA LYS A 155 19.13 4.11 12.57
C LYS A 155 18.21 4.44 11.41
N VAL A 156 16.91 4.13 11.50
CA VAL A 156 15.95 4.42 10.44
C VAL A 156 15.73 5.94 10.35
N ARG A 157 16.03 6.51 9.18
CA ARG A 157 15.79 7.93 8.87
C ARG A 157 14.54 8.17 8.04
N ARG A 158 14.18 7.20 7.19
CA ARG A 158 12.97 7.27 6.36
C ARG A 158 12.49 5.87 6.02
N ILE A 159 11.17 5.68 6.00
CA ILE A 159 10.51 4.53 5.38
C ILE A 159 9.50 5.08 4.37
N HIS A 160 9.51 4.54 3.16
CA HIS A 160 8.51 4.84 2.14
C HIS A 160 8.12 3.55 1.41
N THR A 161 6.97 3.00 1.78
CA THR A 161 6.41 1.77 1.21
C THR A 161 7.32 0.56 1.47
N ASP A 162 8.13 0.16 0.49
CA ASP A 162 9.08 -0.94 0.49
C ASP A 162 10.54 -0.47 0.49
N GLY A 163 10.79 0.84 0.38
CA GLY A 163 12.11 1.45 0.50
C GLY A 163 12.33 2.10 1.86
N PHE A 164 13.59 2.14 2.30
CA PHE A 164 13.97 2.81 3.55
C PHE A 164 15.39 3.37 3.46
N ILE A 165 15.71 4.31 4.35
CA ILE A 165 17.03 4.93 4.49
C ILE A 165 17.50 4.67 5.92
N LEU A 166 18.70 4.09 6.03
CA LEU A 166 19.41 3.89 7.29
C LEU A 166 20.56 4.88 7.39
N GLU A 167 20.81 5.37 8.59
CA GLU A 167 22.04 6.08 8.91
C GLU A 167 23.12 5.09 9.33
N GLU A 168 24.24 5.14 8.63
CA GLU A 168 25.43 4.34 8.93
C GLU A 168 26.64 5.25 9.07
N GLN A 169 27.59 4.86 9.93
CA GLN A 169 28.89 5.51 10.00
C GLN A 169 29.80 4.90 8.93
N PRO A 170 30.58 5.71 8.18
CA PRO A 170 31.41 5.21 7.08
C PRO A 170 32.39 4.09 7.46
N SER A 171 32.82 4.05 8.73
CA SER A 171 33.75 3.06 9.27
C SER A 171 33.09 1.81 9.84
N SER A 172 31.76 1.74 9.88
CA SER A 172 31.03 0.59 10.44
C SER A 172 30.65 -0.42 9.36
N PRO A 173 30.52 -1.72 9.70
CA PRO A 173 29.95 -2.70 8.80
C PRO A 173 28.53 -2.32 8.38
N THR A 174 28.16 -2.64 7.14
CA THR A 174 26.81 -2.41 6.64
C THR A 174 25.77 -3.15 7.47
N LEU A 175 24.68 -2.46 7.85
CA LEU A 175 23.66 -3.04 8.73
C LEU A 175 22.88 -4.17 8.04
N ILE A 176 22.67 -4.06 6.73
CA ILE A 176 21.92 -5.02 5.93
C ILE A 176 22.71 -5.40 4.68
N THR A 177 23.14 -6.65 4.60
CA THR A 177 23.77 -7.20 3.40
C THR A 177 22.72 -7.37 2.29
N CYS A 178 22.95 -6.73 1.15
CA CYS A 178 22.13 -6.90 -0.04
C CYS A 178 22.84 -7.84 -1.03
N PRO A 179 22.18 -8.89 -1.54
CA PRO A 179 22.82 -9.79 -2.50
C PRO A 179 23.05 -9.08 -3.85
N GLU A 180 24.15 -9.39 -4.52
CA GLU A 180 24.51 -8.77 -5.82
C GLU A 180 23.41 -8.97 -6.89
N ASN A 181 22.72 -10.11 -6.85
CA ASN A 181 21.63 -10.45 -7.76
C ASN A 181 20.24 -10.10 -7.21
N ALA A 182 20.13 -9.19 -6.23
CA ALA A 182 18.86 -8.80 -5.60
C ALA A 182 17.77 -8.44 -6.61
N SER A 183 18.12 -7.80 -7.73
CA SER A 183 17.16 -7.43 -8.78
C SER A 183 16.46 -8.62 -9.44
N LYS A 184 17.04 -9.83 -9.35
CA LYS A 184 16.53 -11.09 -9.89
C LYS A 184 15.93 -12.01 -8.82
N ALA A 185 16.08 -11.69 -7.53
CA ALA A 185 15.56 -12.48 -6.43
C ALA A 185 14.29 -11.85 -5.85
N LEU A 186 13.20 -12.62 -5.77
CA LEU A 186 11.94 -12.13 -5.22
C LEU A 186 12.10 -11.83 -3.73
N LYS A 187 11.62 -10.66 -3.28
CA LYS A 187 11.73 -10.13 -1.90
C LYS A 187 13.15 -9.76 -1.44
N ALA A 188 14.17 -9.89 -2.30
CA ALA A 188 15.51 -9.46 -1.93
C ALA A 188 15.59 -7.93 -1.89
N LEU A 189 16.33 -7.41 -0.91
CA LEU A 189 16.63 -5.99 -0.81
C LEU A 189 17.73 -5.64 -1.78
N LYS A 190 17.50 -4.58 -2.56
CA LYS A 190 18.50 -4.00 -3.44
C LYS A 190 19.10 -2.77 -2.77
N PHE A 191 20.41 -2.74 -2.68
CA PHE A 191 21.12 -1.51 -2.34
C PHE A 191 21.02 -0.54 -3.52
N GLU A 192 20.39 0.62 -3.29
CA GLU A 192 20.19 1.63 -4.34
C GLU A 192 21.33 2.65 -4.36
N THR A 193 21.72 3.21 -3.21
CA THR A 193 22.77 4.23 -3.12
C THR A 193 23.21 4.46 -1.67
N ALA A 194 24.40 5.04 -1.48
CA ALA A 194 24.87 5.61 -0.21
C ALA A 194 25.49 6.98 -0.44
N GLY A 195 25.40 7.84 0.58
CA GLY A 195 25.97 9.17 0.57
C GLY A 195 25.19 10.13 1.47
N TYR A 196 25.62 11.39 1.49
CA TYR A 196 24.90 12.44 2.20
C TYR A 196 23.51 12.63 1.57
N CYS A 197 22.48 12.48 2.40
CA CYS A 197 21.09 12.60 1.98
C CYS A 197 20.37 13.63 2.86
N HIS A 198 19.56 14.47 2.23
CA HIS A 198 18.66 15.38 2.93
C HIS A 198 17.20 14.94 2.72
N VAL A 199 16.55 14.52 3.81
CA VAL A 199 15.17 14.04 3.78
C VAL A 199 14.19 15.22 3.84
N LYS A 200 13.56 15.54 2.71
CA LYS A 200 12.48 16.55 2.65
C LYS A 200 11.10 15.93 2.91
N ASN A 201 10.18 16.76 3.43
CA ASN A 201 8.77 16.42 3.69
C ASN A 201 8.57 15.20 4.61
N ALA A 202 9.42 15.04 5.62
CA ALA A 202 9.20 14.06 6.67
C ALA A 202 8.14 14.58 7.65
N ASN A 203 7.08 13.80 7.89
CA ASN A 203 6.18 14.06 9.01
C ASN A 203 6.96 13.84 10.30
N LYS A 204 7.25 14.91 11.05
CA LYS A 204 7.82 14.80 12.39
C LYS A 204 6.71 14.35 13.33
N VAL A 205 6.67 13.05 13.63
CA VAL A 205 5.77 12.50 14.65
C VAL A 205 6.50 12.57 15.97
N ILE A 206 6.07 13.49 16.83
CA ILE A 206 6.53 13.57 18.23
C ILE A 206 5.61 12.64 19.02
N TRP A 207 6.19 11.61 19.62
CA TRP A 207 5.48 10.76 20.56
C TRP A 207 5.56 11.44 21.94
N THR A 208 4.42 11.86 22.46
CA THR A 208 4.24 12.30 23.85
C THR A 208 3.85 11.13 24.72
#